data_AF-A0A2S8BLY7-F1
#
_entry.id   AF-A0A2S8BLY7-F1
#
_cell.length_a   1.000
_cell.length_b   1.000
_cell.length_c   1.000
_cell.angle_alpha   90.00
_cell.angle_beta   90.00
_cell.angle_gamma   90.00
#
_symmetry.space_group_name_H-M   'P 1'
#
loop_
_entity.id
_entity.type
_entity.pdbx_description
1 polymer ?
#
loop_
_entity_poly.entity_id
_entity_poly.type
_entity_poly.pdbx_seq_one_letter_code
_entity_poly.pdbx_strand_id
1 'polypeptide(L)'
;MAAAALPNLLLSADELSAVMATPLHAGPITDSIAEDRDWISEKDCAGAFWPAEIAAYEHSNWTALRAQQLTQEPAGAVTVVQAVVAFPSLSRARDLFVKQEGQWLACSSREFTVSKAGPTQSWTFGGLNHHGDVDTMSATQVGGDISCARAMTLRDNVVIDVSACRPGITAQAVDIANRIAARVPG
;
A
#
# COMPACT_ATOMS: atom_id res chain seq x y z
N MET A 1 -3.49 -20.01 -2.99
CA MET A 1 -2.90 -20.11 -1.63
C MET A 1 -3.93 -20.16 -0.48
N ALA A 2 -3.64 -20.94 0.57
CA ALA A 2 -4.35 -20.92 1.85
C ALA A 2 -3.76 -19.86 2.81
N ALA A 3 -4.54 -19.42 3.80
CA ALA A 3 -4.14 -18.43 4.82
C ALA A 3 -2.77 -18.73 5.47
N ALA A 4 -2.46 -20.02 5.67
CA ALA A 4 -1.21 -20.48 6.28
C ALA A 4 0.06 -20.22 5.45
N ALA A 5 -0.06 -19.81 4.17
CA ALA A 5 1.07 -19.59 3.27
C ALA A 5 1.50 -18.10 3.16
N LEU A 6 0.78 -17.17 3.81
CA LEU A 6 1.17 -15.75 3.86
C LEU A 6 2.35 -15.38 4.79
N PRO A 7 2.70 -16.09 5.89
CA PRO A 7 3.58 -15.52 6.92
C PRO A 7 5.01 -15.19 6.48
N ASN A 8 5.45 -15.63 5.29
CA ASN A 8 6.82 -15.41 4.80
C ASN A 8 6.91 -14.53 3.53
N LEU A 9 5.82 -13.85 3.14
CA LEU A 9 5.81 -13.05 1.91
C LEU A 9 6.33 -11.62 2.11
N LEU A 10 6.08 -11.02 3.28
CA LEU A 10 6.52 -9.65 3.58
C LEU A 10 8.05 -9.55 3.60
N LEU A 11 8.59 -8.47 3.03
CA LEU A 11 10.02 -8.18 3.06
C LEU A 11 10.47 -7.85 4.49
N SER A 12 11.71 -8.20 4.82
CA SER A 12 12.32 -7.85 6.10
C SER A 12 12.64 -6.35 6.20
N ALA A 13 12.92 -5.88 7.42
CA ALA A 13 13.39 -4.51 7.66
C ALA A 13 14.67 -4.20 6.88
N ASP A 14 15.61 -5.15 6.79
CA ASP A 14 16.89 -4.96 6.08
C ASP A 14 16.68 -4.81 4.57
N GLU A 15 15.80 -5.64 4.00
CA GLU A 15 15.47 -5.57 2.57
C GLU A 15 14.77 -4.26 2.22
N LEU A 16 13.82 -3.83 3.05
CA LEU A 16 13.15 -2.54 2.86
C LEU A 16 14.08 -1.36 3.10
N SER A 17 15.01 -1.47 4.05
CA SER A 17 16.03 -0.44 4.29
C SER A 17 16.94 -0.27 3.08
N ALA A 18 17.33 -1.39 2.44
CA ALA A 18 18.12 -1.37 1.22
C ALA A 18 17.37 -0.70 0.05
N VAL A 19 16.07 -0.99 -0.13
CA VAL A 19 15.25 -0.36 -1.19
C VAL A 19 15.04 1.14 -0.91
N MET A 20 14.76 1.49 0.34
CA MET A 20 14.49 2.88 0.74
C MET A 20 15.77 3.71 0.94
N ALA A 21 16.94 3.07 0.91
CA ALA A 21 18.25 3.68 1.16
C ALA A 21 18.33 4.43 2.50
N THR A 22 17.65 3.90 3.52
CA THR A 22 17.66 4.43 4.90
C THR A 22 17.33 3.29 5.86
N PRO A 23 17.82 3.29 7.12
CA PRO A 23 17.42 2.27 8.08
C PRO A 23 15.93 2.41 8.42
N LEU A 24 15.24 1.28 8.42
CA LEU A 24 13.84 1.16 8.81
C LEU A 24 13.73 0.19 9.98
N HIS A 25 12.90 0.56 10.95
CA HIS A 25 12.47 -0.31 12.02
C HIS A 25 11.13 -0.94 11.68
N ALA A 26 11.01 -2.25 11.90
CA ALA A 26 9.77 -2.98 11.66
C ALA A 26 8.81 -2.90 12.84
N GLY A 27 7.60 -2.40 12.59
CA GLY A 27 6.49 -2.51 13.52
C GLY A 27 5.92 -3.94 13.60
N PRO A 28 4.91 -4.17 14.44
CA PRO A 28 4.24 -5.45 14.54
C PRO A 28 3.55 -5.83 13.22
N ILE A 29 3.53 -7.13 12.91
CA ILE A 29 2.70 -7.68 11.84
C ILE A 29 1.25 -7.77 12.33
N THR A 30 0.31 -7.38 11.48
CA THR A 30 -1.13 -7.48 11.74
C THR A 30 -1.83 -8.33 10.68
N ASP A 31 -2.93 -8.95 11.11
CA ASP A 31 -3.82 -9.76 10.27
C ASP A 31 -5.16 -9.02 10.01
N SER A 32 -5.25 -7.76 10.44
CA SER A 32 -6.47 -6.95 10.36
C SER A 32 -6.38 -5.90 9.27
N ILE A 33 -7.52 -5.65 8.63
CA ILE A 33 -7.72 -4.51 7.76
C ILE A 33 -7.60 -3.21 8.56
N ALA A 34 -6.99 -2.19 7.94
CA ALA A 34 -6.93 -0.84 8.48
C ALA A 34 -8.28 -0.13 8.31
N GLU A 35 -8.62 0.71 9.29
CA GLU A 35 -9.84 1.51 9.31
C GLU A 35 -9.42 2.97 9.55
N ASP A 36 -8.70 3.52 8.56
CA ASP A 36 -8.20 4.90 8.62
C ASP A 36 -9.16 5.85 7.86
N ARG A 37 -10.31 5.35 7.37
CA ARG A 37 -11.24 6.12 6.51
C ARG A 37 -11.71 7.42 7.15
N ASP A 38 -11.89 7.43 8.47
CA ASP A 38 -12.39 8.59 9.20
C ASP A 38 -11.33 9.69 9.40
N TRP A 39 -10.05 9.36 9.16
CA TRP A 39 -8.97 10.35 9.16
C TRP A 39 -8.79 11.00 7.80
N ILE A 40 -9.43 10.50 6.74
CA ILE A 40 -9.27 10.96 5.36
C ILE A 40 -10.54 11.69 4.93
N SER A 41 -10.43 12.93 4.44
CA SER A 41 -11.60 13.71 4.00
C SER A 41 -12.33 13.05 2.83
N GLU A 42 -11.56 12.51 1.89
CA GLU A 42 -12.04 11.74 0.74
C GLU A 42 -12.10 10.25 1.09
N LYS A 43 -13.13 9.87 1.87
CA LYS A 43 -13.27 8.52 2.44
C LYS A 43 -13.25 7.42 1.39
N ASP A 44 -13.80 7.68 0.22
CA ASP A 44 -13.83 6.77 -0.93
C ASP A 44 -12.44 6.59 -1.58
N CYS A 45 -11.47 7.44 -1.26
CA CYS A 45 -10.09 7.37 -1.73
C CYS A 45 -9.10 6.82 -0.70
N ALA A 46 -9.55 6.37 0.48
CA ALA A 46 -8.66 5.84 1.50
C ALA A 46 -7.78 4.69 0.96
N GLY A 47 -8.35 3.77 0.19
CA GLY A 47 -7.62 2.67 -0.47
C GLY A 47 -6.66 3.11 -1.59
N ALA A 48 -6.83 4.33 -2.11
CA ALA A 48 -5.89 4.98 -3.02
C ALA A 48 -4.71 5.63 -2.28
N PHE A 49 -4.83 5.90 -0.98
CA PHE A 49 -3.76 6.50 -0.19
C PHE A 49 -2.96 5.48 0.63
N TRP A 50 -3.63 4.50 1.26
CA TRP A 50 -2.98 3.58 2.19
C TRP A 50 -3.30 2.11 1.89
N PRO A 51 -2.37 1.16 2.15
CA PRO A 51 -2.62 -0.26 1.90
C PRO A 51 -3.59 -0.88 2.89
N ALA A 52 -4.20 -2.00 2.49
CA ALA A 52 -5.03 -2.83 3.37
C ALA A 52 -6.20 -2.07 4.03
N GLU A 53 -6.68 -0.99 3.40
CA GLU A 53 -7.79 -0.18 3.90
C GLU A 53 -9.13 -0.83 3.63
N ILE A 54 -10.01 -0.75 4.61
CA ILE A 54 -11.38 -1.25 4.51
C ILE A 54 -12.14 -0.66 3.31
N ALA A 55 -11.87 0.60 2.93
CA ALA A 55 -12.49 1.23 1.77
C ALA A 55 -12.23 0.48 0.46
N ALA A 56 -11.13 -0.28 0.39
CA ALA A 56 -10.83 -1.18 -0.74
C ALA A 56 -11.42 -2.58 -0.51
N TYR A 57 -11.17 -3.15 0.68
CA TYR A 57 -11.35 -4.58 0.94
C TYR A 57 -12.72 -4.96 1.52
N GLU A 58 -13.56 -4.01 1.92
CA GLU A 58 -14.92 -4.27 2.42
C GLU A 58 -15.73 -5.04 1.37
N HIS A 59 -16.40 -6.12 1.82
CA HIS A 59 -17.17 -7.04 0.98
C HIS A 59 -16.39 -7.73 -0.17
N SER A 60 -15.04 -7.73 -0.14
CA SER A 60 -14.23 -8.36 -1.20
C SER A 60 -14.01 -9.87 -1.04
N ASN A 61 -14.48 -10.48 0.05
CA ASN A 61 -14.31 -11.91 0.37
C ASN A 61 -12.84 -12.38 0.44
N TRP A 62 -11.92 -11.51 0.87
CA TRP A 62 -10.57 -11.93 1.24
C TRP A 62 -10.62 -13.00 2.36
N THR A 63 -9.61 -13.87 2.40
CA THR A 63 -9.55 -15.01 3.33
C THR A 63 -8.43 -14.92 4.35
N ALA A 64 -7.36 -14.18 4.03
CA ALA A 64 -6.30 -13.87 4.97
C ALA A 64 -5.55 -12.61 4.55
N LEU A 65 -4.96 -11.94 5.54
CA LEU A 65 -4.18 -10.73 5.37
C LEU A 65 -2.92 -10.81 6.23
N ARG A 66 -1.82 -10.26 5.73
CA ARG A 66 -0.65 -9.90 6.53
C ARG A 66 -0.23 -8.51 6.11
N ALA A 67 -0.13 -7.58 7.06
CA ALA A 67 0.36 -6.24 6.82
C ALA A 67 1.38 -5.84 7.87
N GLN A 68 2.32 -4.96 7.49
CA GLN A 68 3.32 -4.41 8.38
C GLN A 68 3.68 -3.00 7.97
N GLN A 69 3.75 -2.11 8.95
CA GLN A 69 4.32 -0.78 8.80
C GLN A 69 5.76 -0.76 9.31
N LEU A 70 6.63 -0.09 8.57
CA LEU A 70 8.01 0.18 8.92
C LEU A 70 8.27 1.68 8.86
N THR A 71 9.01 2.19 9.83
CA THR A 71 9.32 3.63 9.96
C THR A 71 10.82 3.85 10.05
N GLN A 72 11.27 5.00 9.59
CA GLN A 72 12.69 5.38 9.66
C GLN A 72 13.25 5.33 11.08
N GLU A 73 14.47 4.80 11.23
CA GLU A 73 15.26 4.83 12.46
C GLU A 73 16.64 5.47 12.19
N PRO A 74 17.02 6.56 12.87
CA PRO A 74 16.22 7.33 13.83
C PRO A 74 14.98 7.97 13.17
N ALA A 75 14.01 8.36 14.01
CA ALA A 75 12.73 8.90 13.56
C ALA A 75 12.88 9.98 12.47
N GLY A 76 12.13 9.82 11.39
CA GLY A 76 12.18 10.70 10.22
C GLY A 76 10.95 10.51 9.33
N ALA A 77 11.01 11.03 8.11
CA ALA A 77 9.86 11.13 7.22
C ALA A 77 9.65 9.91 6.29
N VAL A 78 10.51 8.88 6.40
CA VAL A 78 10.37 7.66 5.59
C VAL A 78 9.46 6.65 6.30
N THR A 79 8.46 6.15 5.57
CA THR A 79 7.56 5.09 6.03
C THR A 79 7.27 4.14 4.88
N VAL A 80 7.17 2.85 5.17
CA VAL A 80 6.71 1.83 4.24
C VAL A 80 5.59 1.05 4.90
N VAL A 81 4.53 0.79 4.15
CA VAL A 81 3.50 -0.17 4.53
C VAL A 81 3.43 -1.21 3.43
N GLN A 82 3.54 -2.48 3.80
CA GLN A 82 3.42 -3.61 2.90
C GLN A 82 2.31 -4.53 3.38
N ALA A 83 1.48 -5.00 2.45
CA ALA A 83 0.42 -5.94 2.73
C ALA A 83 0.34 -7.02 1.64
N VAL A 84 -0.03 -8.22 2.07
CA VAL A 84 -0.42 -9.33 1.20
C VAL A 84 -1.81 -9.80 1.61
N VAL A 85 -2.72 -9.91 0.65
CA VAL A 85 -4.12 -10.26 0.89
C VAL A 85 -4.51 -11.43 0.00
N ALA A 86 -4.85 -12.55 0.63
CA ALA A 86 -5.26 -13.77 -0.06
C ALA A 86 -6.78 -13.77 -0.32
N PHE A 87 -7.16 -14.35 -1.45
CA PHE A 87 -8.54 -14.54 -1.87
C PHE A 87 -8.87 -16.03 -2.05
N PRO A 88 -10.14 -16.43 -2.14
CA PRO A 88 -10.51 -17.82 -2.41
C PRO A 88 -10.04 -18.32 -3.78
N SER A 89 -9.84 -17.42 -4.75
CA SER A 89 -9.42 -17.73 -6.11
C SER A 89 -8.70 -16.55 -6.76
N LEU A 90 -7.93 -16.83 -7.81
CA LEU A 90 -7.34 -15.82 -8.70
C LEU A 90 -8.39 -14.87 -9.29
N SER A 91 -9.58 -15.38 -9.65
CA SER A 91 -10.66 -14.54 -10.16
C SER A 91 -11.11 -13.48 -9.13
N ARG A 92 -11.21 -13.85 -7.85
CA ARG A 92 -11.58 -12.90 -6.79
C ARG A 92 -10.49 -11.88 -6.50
N ALA A 93 -9.22 -12.30 -6.53
CA ALA A 93 -8.10 -11.37 -6.44
C ALA A 93 -8.11 -10.36 -7.60
N ARG A 94 -8.38 -10.83 -8.83
CA ARG A 94 -8.52 -9.96 -10.02
C ARG A 94 -9.71 -9.02 -9.93
N ASP A 95 -10.87 -9.48 -9.44
CA ASP A 95 -12.05 -8.64 -9.25
C ASP A 95 -11.72 -7.44 -8.34
N LEU A 96 -11.01 -7.68 -7.22
CA LEU A 96 -10.55 -6.60 -6.35
C LEU A 96 -9.54 -5.69 -7.06
N PHE A 97 -8.54 -6.27 -7.73
CA PHE A 97 -7.50 -5.51 -8.40
C PHE A 97 -8.07 -4.49 -9.40
N VAL A 98 -8.97 -4.95 -10.28
CA VAL A 98 -9.66 -4.08 -11.26
C VAL A 98 -10.58 -3.06 -10.56
N LYS A 99 -11.26 -3.45 -9.47
CA LYS A 99 -12.05 -2.50 -8.67
C LYS A 99 -11.15 -1.38 -8.11
N GLN A 100 -9.95 -1.72 -7.65
CA GLN A 100 -9.01 -0.73 -7.12
C GLN A 100 -8.44 0.18 -8.19
N GLU A 101 -8.11 -0.36 -9.36
CA GLU A 101 -7.71 0.44 -10.52
C GLU A 101 -8.77 1.52 -10.83
N GLY A 102 -10.06 1.12 -10.87
CA GLY A 102 -11.17 2.06 -11.06
C GLY A 102 -11.31 3.10 -9.94
N GLN A 103 -11.12 2.70 -8.67
CA GLN A 103 -11.12 3.63 -7.54
C GLN A 103 -9.96 4.63 -7.65
N TRP A 104 -8.75 4.16 -7.93
CA TRP A 104 -7.56 5.01 -8.05
C TRP A 104 -7.70 6.00 -9.21
N LEU A 105 -8.24 5.55 -10.35
CA LEU A 105 -8.55 6.44 -11.46
C LEU A 105 -9.56 7.54 -11.05
N ALA A 106 -10.63 7.19 -10.34
CA ALA A 106 -11.61 8.16 -9.84
C ALA A 106 -11.04 9.13 -8.78
N CYS A 107 -9.98 8.72 -8.08
CA CYS A 107 -9.28 9.55 -7.10
C CYS A 107 -8.23 10.49 -7.72
N SER A 108 -7.93 10.34 -9.00
CA SER A 108 -6.84 11.07 -9.65
C SER A 108 -7.07 12.58 -9.61
N SER A 109 -6.00 13.34 -9.30
CA SER A 109 -6.02 14.81 -9.16
C SER A 109 -6.92 15.38 -8.06
N ARG A 110 -7.55 14.55 -7.21
CA ARG A 110 -8.29 15.05 -6.05
C ARG A 110 -7.32 15.51 -4.97
N GLU A 111 -7.73 16.56 -4.26
CA GLU A 111 -7.10 16.99 -3.02
C GLU A 111 -7.81 16.36 -1.83
N PHE A 112 -7.06 16.02 -0.80
CA PHE A 112 -7.61 15.45 0.43
C PHE A 112 -6.79 15.86 1.62
N THR A 113 -7.38 15.71 2.81
CA THR A 113 -6.70 15.95 4.07
C THR A 113 -6.64 14.69 4.90
N VAL A 114 -5.52 14.50 5.60
CA VAL A 114 -5.34 13.45 6.61
C VAL A 114 -5.27 14.09 7.99
N SER A 115 -6.16 13.67 8.89
CA SER A 115 -6.29 14.18 10.26
C SER A 115 -6.15 13.04 11.26
N LYS A 116 -4.95 12.47 11.35
CA LYS A 116 -4.57 11.41 12.29
C LYS A 116 -3.68 12.02 13.37
N ALA A 117 -4.20 12.17 14.59
CA ALA A 117 -3.50 12.64 15.79
C ALA A 117 -2.38 13.69 15.53
N GLY A 118 -2.72 14.98 15.58
CA GLY A 118 -1.78 16.07 15.31
C GLY A 118 -2.34 17.06 14.29
N PRO A 119 -1.49 17.89 13.65
CA PRO A 119 -1.92 18.82 12.63
C PRO A 119 -2.47 18.09 11.39
N THR A 120 -3.58 18.59 10.85
CA THR A 120 -4.12 18.14 9.57
C THR A 120 -3.12 18.39 8.44
N GLN A 121 -2.87 17.36 7.63
CA GLN A 121 -2.00 17.44 6.46
C GLN A 121 -2.83 17.46 5.18
N SER A 122 -2.48 18.32 4.23
CA SER A 122 -3.13 18.38 2.92
C SER A 122 -2.28 17.65 1.88
N TRP A 123 -2.94 16.94 0.97
CA TRP A 123 -2.31 16.08 -0.03
C TRP A 123 -3.05 16.19 -1.36
N THR A 124 -2.33 15.91 -2.45
CA THR A 124 -2.90 15.83 -3.80
C THR A 124 -2.56 14.47 -4.39
N PHE A 125 -3.58 13.74 -4.87
CA PHE A 125 -3.37 12.51 -5.62
C PHE A 125 -2.81 12.81 -7.02
N GLY A 126 -1.86 11.99 -7.45
CA GLY A 126 -1.39 11.94 -8.83
C GLY A 126 -2.39 11.26 -9.76
N GLY A 127 -1.93 10.84 -10.94
CA GLY A 127 -2.69 9.96 -11.82
C GLY A 127 -2.45 8.48 -11.51
N LEU A 128 -3.40 7.62 -11.86
CA LEU A 128 -3.15 6.19 -12.04
C LEU A 128 -2.12 5.99 -13.16
N ASN A 129 -1.11 5.15 -12.91
CA ASN A 129 -0.12 4.74 -13.89
C ASN A 129 0.08 3.23 -13.83
N HIS A 130 0.67 2.66 -14.89
CA HIS A 130 1.01 1.24 -14.96
C HIS A 130 2.50 1.05 -15.22
N HIS A 131 3.12 0.16 -14.46
CA HIS A 131 4.52 -0.24 -14.61
C HIS A 131 4.59 -1.76 -14.80
N GLY A 132 4.36 -2.21 -16.04
CA GLY A 132 4.12 -3.63 -16.31
C GLY A 132 2.79 -4.06 -15.69
N ASP A 133 2.82 -5.11 -14.87
CA ASP A 133 1.64 -5.64 -14.15
C ASP A 133 1.41 -4.96 -12.78
N VAL A 134 2.05 -3.81 -12.53
CA VAL A 134 1.95 -3.06 -11.27
C VAL A 134 1.23 -1.74 -11.51
N ASP A 135 0.10 -1.56 -10.83
CA ASP A 135 -0.61 -0.28 -10.79
C ASP A 135 0.03 0.63 -9.75
N THR A 136 0.22 1.90 -10.10
CA THR A 136 0.83 2.89 -9.22
C THR A 136 0.04 4.19 -9.17
N MET A 137 0.15 4.87 -8.03
CA MET A 137 -0.42 6.18 -7.81
C MET A 137 0.40 6.92 -6.77
N SER A 138 0.67 8.20 -6.95
CA SER A 138 1.32 9.02 -5.93
C SER A 138 0.31 9.85 -5.15
N ALA A 139 0.66 10.23 -3.93
CA ALA A 139 0.05 11.33 -3.19
C ALA A 139 1.17 12.25 -2.70
N THR A 140 1.10 13.54 -3.02
CA THR A 140 2.13 14.52 -2.66
C THR A 140 1.60 15.47 -1.60
N GLN A 141 2.39 15.73 -0.57
CA GLN A 141 2.02 16.64 0.50
C GLN A 141 2.06 18.09 0.01
N VAL A 142 0.98 18.84 0.24
CA VAL A 142 0.91 20.26 -0.11
C VAL A 142 1.81 21.06 0.83
N GLY A 143 2.73 21.83 0.27
CA GLY A 143 3.68 22.65 1.04
C GLY A 143 4.78 21.85 1.76
N GLY A 144 4.90 20.55 1.47
CA GLY A 144 5.98 19.69 1.96
C GLY A 144 6.81 19.10 0.82
N ASP A 145 7.81 18.30 1.16
CA ASP A 145 8.68 17.56 0.23
C ASP A 145 8.37 16.05 0.19
N ILE A 146 7.42 15.60 1.02
CA ILE A 146 7.01 14.20 1.12
C ILE A 146 6.04 13.85 0.01
N SER A 147 6.29 12.70 -0.61
CA SER A 147 5.31 12.00 -1.42
C SER A 147 5.24 10.54 -1.00
N CYS A 148 4.06 9.98 -1.09
CA CYS A 148 3.80 8.56 -0.92
C CYS A 148 3.49 7.95 -2.28
N ALA A 149 4.17 6.86 -2.63
CA ALA A 149 3.90 6.07 -3.83
C ALA A 149 3.18 4.78 -3.43
N ARG A 150 2.02 4.56 -4.04
CA ARG A 150 1.32 3.28 -4.03
C ARG A 150 1.85 2.37 -5.11
N ALA A 151 1.88 1.09 -4.83
CA ALA A 151 2.04 0.04 -5.82
C ALA A 151 1.14 -1.13 -5.46
N MET A 152 0.31 -1.57 -6.40
CA MET A 152 -0.52 -2.75 -6.26
C MET A 152 -0.26 -3.70 -7.42
N THR A 153 -0.18 -4.99 -7.13
CA THR A 153 -0.11 -6.04 -8.15
C THR A 153 -0.76 -7.31 -7.61
N LEU A 154 -0.87 -8.34 -8.44
CA LEU A 154 -1.42 -9.63 -8.05
C LEU A 154 -0.57 -10.78 -8.57
N ARG A 155 -0.48 -11.85 -7.78
CA ARG A 155 0.18 -13.11 -8.15
C ARG A 155 -0.64 -14.26 -7.58
N ASP A 156 -1.04 -15.21 -8.43
CA ASP A 156 -2.06 -16.22 -8.08
C ASP A 156 -3.30 -15.55 -7.43
N ASN A 157 -3.78 -16.05 -6.29
CA ASN A 157 -4.90 -15.49 -5.57
C ASN A 157 -4.50 -14.47 -4.49
N VAL A 158 -3.31 -13.86 -4.61
CA VAL A 158 -2.78 -12.91 -3.64
C VAL A 158 -2.62 -11.53 -4.27
N VAL A 159 -3.25 -10.52 -3.66
CA VAL A 159 -2.99 -9.10 -3.96
C VAL A 159 -1.85 -8.63 -3.08
N ILE A 160 -0.86 -7.99 -3.71
CA ILE A 160 0.26 -7.31 -3.07
C ILE A 160 -0.06 -5.82 -3.08
N ASP A 161 -0.11 -5.21 -1.91
CA ASP A 161 -0.55 -3.82 -1.72
C ASP A 161 0.48 -3.04 -0.89
N VAL A 162 1.11 -2.02 -1.48
CA VAL A 162 2.27 -1.33 -0.93
C VAL A 162 2.08 0.18 -0.96
N SER A 163 2.56 0.85 0.08
CA SER A 163 2.78 2.30 0.10
C SER A 163 4.18 2.58 0.62
N ALA A 164 4.91 3.48 -0.04
CA ALA A 164 6.22 3.94 0.40
C ALA A 164 6.27 5.47 0.34
N CYS A 165 6.57 6.11 1.47
CA CYS A 165 6.65 7.55 1.61
C CYS A 165 8.09 7.99 1.88
N ARG A 166 8.56 9.00 1.16
CA ARG A 166 9.84 9.70 1.42
C ARG A 166 9.94 10.98 0.58
N PRO A 167 10.87 11.89 0.91
CA PRO A 167 11.33 12.88 -0.04
C PRO A 167 11.88 12.23 -1.31
N GLY A 168 11.42 12.70 -2.48
CA GLY A 168 11.88 12.21 -3.78
C GLY A 168 11.66 10.71 -4.01
N ILE A 169 10.53 10.17 -3.54
CA ILE A 169 10.09 8.80 -3.87
C ILE A 169 10.00 8.63 -5.41
N THR A 170 10.43 7.48 -5.91
CA THR A 170 10.36 7.11 -7.33
C THR A 170 9.82 5.69 -7.48
N ALA A 171 10.68 4.71 -7.78
CA ALA A 171 10.30 3.34 -8.12
C ALA A 171 10.26 2.40 -6.89
N GLN A 172 10.51 2.88 -5.68
CA GLN A 172 10.68 2.02 -4.50
C GLN A 172 9.43 1.19 -4.20
N ALA A 173 8.23 1.78 -4.28
CA ALA A 173 6.98 1.03 -4.07
C ALA A 173 6.83 -0.12 -5.09
N VAL A 174 7.18 0.12 -6.35
CA VAL A 174 7.16 -0.89 -7.42
C VAL A 174 8.19 -1.99 -7.18
N ASP A 175 9.42 -1.64 -6.78
CA ASP A 175 10.45 -2.63 -6.42
C ASP A 175 10.00 -3.52 -5.26
N ILE A 176 9.44 -2.92 -4.20
CA ILE A 176 8.89 -3.65 -3.05
C ILE A 176 7.78 -4.61 -3.51
N ALA A 177 6.79 -4.11 -4.27
CA ALA A 177 5.68 -4.93 -4.76
C ALA A 177 6.17 -6.12 -5.59
N ASN A 178 7.12 -5.91 -6.50
CA ASN A 178 7.68 -6.97 -7.34
C ASN A 178 8.47 -8.00 -6.52
N ARG A 179 9.25 -7.58 -5.53
CA ARG A 179 9.99 -8.50 -4.64
C ARG A 179 9.05 -9.37 -3.80
N ILE A 180 7.93 -8.81 -3.32
CA ILE A 180 6.90 -9.59 -2.62
C ILE A 180 6.21 -10.55 -3.61
N ALA A 181 5.84 -10.09 -4.80
CA ALA A 181 5.22 -10.92 -5.82
C ALA A 181 6.12 -12.11 -6.23
N ALA A 182 7.44 -11.92 -6.27
CA ALA A 182 8.40 -12.98 -6.55
C ALA A 182 8.47 -14.07 -5.46
N ARG A 183 7.99 -13.79 -4.25
CA ARG A 183 7.91 -14.77 -3.15
C ARG A 183 6.61 -15.57 -3.16
N VAL A 184 5.61 -15.14 -3.92
CA VAL A 184 4.34 -15.86 -4.06
C VAL A 184 4.57 -17.10 -4.95
N PRO A 185 4.36 -18.33 -4.43
CA PRO A 185 4.48 -19.55 -5.21
C PRO A 185 3.55 -19.53 -6.42
N GLY A 186 4.01 -20.11 -7.54
CA GLY A 186 3.21 -20.32 -8.75
C GLY A 186 2.36 -21.58 -8.69
#